data_AF-A0A8T0EYI3-F1
#
_entry.id   AF-A0A8T0EYI3-F1
#
_cell.length_a   1.000
_cell.length_b   1.000
_cell.length_c   1.000
_cell.angle_alpha   90.00
_cell.angle_beta   90.00
_cell.angle_gamma   90.00
#
_symmetry.space_group_name_H-M   'P 1'
#
loop_
_entity.id
_entity.type
_entity.pdbx_description
1 polymer ?
#
loop_
_entity_poly.entity_id
_entity_poly.type
_entity_poly.pdbx_seq_one_letter_code
_entity_poly.pdbx_strand_id
1 'polypeptide(L)'
;MAEGDSDMDDTAMSDDDPNDSDYDQEKLTLKAKKIKRGTNGKWKLYYDTRCFKKEWIDLFPWVEEDPDDPKFAICRACNKKIKAHKGILDTHQKTKKHLRNLSGSDDIEDDDEPKKTERSTDPKSYGTTQPTVEQILSDDQFSFFTESPIDAAHQAITNLIDKLVEKYHENRVENLKEQNETLKHLNQARSHLVQSENQRKFERRIIHEAHKREAEAIQLKFMQQEHELKINCMERERDAKLKAVEQQLMFARQEYERKVKLLDQQLQSMK
;
A
#
# COMPACT_ATOMS: atom_id res chain seq x y z
N MET A 1 44.52 -35.67 -32.62
CA MET A 1 43.18 -36.14 -33.04
C MET A 1 42.31 -36.08 -31.80
N ALA A 2 41.33 -35.21 -31.60
CA ALA A 2 40.76 -34.06 -32.31
C ALA A 2 40.23 -33.14 -31.18
N GLU A 3 40.72 -31.92 -31.02
CA GLU A 3 40.07 -30.65 -31.43
C GLU A 3 38.54 -30.71 -31.48
N GLY A 4 37.92 -29.95 -30.57
CA GLY A 4 36.49 -29.75 -30.42
C GLY A 4 36.23 -28.47 -29.63
N ASP A 5 36.71 -27.35 -30.18
CA ASP A 5 36.30 -25.99 -29.81
C ASP A 5 34.82 -25.82 -30.18
N SER A 6 33.97 -25.64 -29.17
CA SER A 6 32.59 -25.21 -29.37
C SER A 6 32.48 -23.75 -28.98
N ASP A 7 32.67 -22.89 -29.97
CA ASP A 7 32.33 -21.47 -29.93
C ASP A 7 30.85 -21.32 -29.58
N MET A 8 30.58 -20.89 -28.35
CA MET A 8 29.27 -20.41 -27.94
C MET A 8 29.17 -18.96 -28.37
N ASP A 9 28.39 -18.71 -29.42
CA ASP A 9 28.05 -17.39 -29.93
C ASP A 9 27.54 -16.47 -28.79
N ASP A 10 28.34 -15.46 -28.46
CA ASP A 10 27.95 -14.26 -27.73
C ASP A 10 26.93 -13.48 -28.57
N THR A 11 25.68 -13.96 -28.60
CA THR A 11 24.56 -13.17 -29.09
C THR A 11 24.22 -12.15 -28.02
N ALA A 12 24.85 -10.98 -28.13
CA ALA A 12 24.45 -9.79 -27.39
C ALA A 12 22.96 -9.50 -27.67
N MET A 13 22.09 -9.87 -26.73
CA MET A 13 20.70 -9.42 -26.67
C MET A 13 20.72 -7.90 -26.48
N SER A 14 20.68 -7.17 -27.59
CA SER A 14 20.44 -5.73 -27.61
C SER A 14 18.97 -5.48 -27.29
N ASP A 15 18.64 -5.42 -25.99
CA ASP A 15 17.33 -4.97 -25.48
C ASP A 15 17.24 -3.43 -25.51
N ASP A 16 17.60 -2.82 -26.64
CA ASP A 16 17.28 -1.43 -26.96
C ASP A 16 16.01 -1.42 -27.82
N ASP A 17 14.85 -1.56 -27.16
CA ASP A 17 13.56 -1.16 -27.71
C ASP A 17 13.31 0.30 -27.28
N PRO A 18 13.60 1.31 -28.14
CA PRO A 18 13.63 2.70 -27.73
C PRO A 18 12.25 3.38 -27.79
N ASN A 19 11.16 2.63 -27.62
CA ASN A 19 9.81 3.15 -27.91
C ASN A 19 8.72 2.87 -26.86
N ASP A 20 9.09 2.75 -25.58
CA ASP A 20 8.09 2.64 -24.49
C ASP A 20 8.22 3.72 -23.39
N SER A 21 8.97 4.81 -23.65
CA SER A 21 9.15 5.90 -22.67
C SER A 21 8.07 6.99 -22.71
N ASP A 22 7.22 7.01 -23.74
CA ASP A 22 6.21 8.07 -23.92
C ASP A 22 4.81 7.65 -23.43
N TYR A 23 4.56 6.35 -23.23
CA TYR A 23 3.24 5.87 -22.81
C TYR A 23 2.94 6.08 -21.31
N ASP A 24 3.96 6.28 -20.48
CA ASP A 24 3.79 6.48 -19.03
C ASP A 24 3.76 7.96 -18.60
N GLN A 25 4.16 8.90 -19.47
CA GLN A 25 4.09 10.33 -19.16
C GLN A 25 2.68 10.91 -19.32
N GLU A 26 1.88 10.41 -20.27
CA GLU A 26 0.51 10.90 -20.49
C GLU A 26 -0.50 10.38 -19.45
N LYS A 27 -0.21 9.25 -18.79
CA LYS A 27 -1.08 8.69 -17.74
C LYS A 27 -0.91 9.38 -16.37
N LEU A 28 0.22 10.07 -16.16
CA LEU A 28 0.47 10.88 -14.95
C LEU A 28 -0.15 12.27 -15.04
N THR A 29 -0.31 12.85 -16.23
CA THR A 29 -0.91 14.19 -16.40
C THR A 29 -2.44 14.16 -16.32
N LEU A 30 -3.09 13.02 -16.64
CA LEU A 30 -4.54 12.86 -16.51
C LEU A 30 -5.04 12.60 -15.08
N LYS A 31 -4.16 12.19 -14.15
CA LYS A 31 -4.48 12.06 -12.71
C LYS A 31 -4.21 13.34 -11.91
N ALA A 32 -3.59 14.34 -12.52
CA ALA A 32 -3.40 15.68 -11.95
C ALA A 32 -4.53 16.66 -12.32
N LYS A 33 -5.69 16.18 -12.79
CA LYS A 33 -6.93 16.97 -12.80
C LYS A 33 -7.41 17.20 -11.37
N LYS A 34 -6.74 18.18 -10.74
CA LYS A 34 -7.19 19.09 -9.70
C LYS A 34 -8.49 18.65 -9.03
N ILE A 35 -8.34 17.97 -7.89
CA ILE A 35 -9.24 18.20 -6.76
C ILE A 35 -9.08 19.69 -6.44
N LYS A 36 -9.89 20.55 -7.06
CA LYS A 36 -9.94 21.98 -6.73
C LYS A 36 -10.31 22.07 -5.26
N ARG A 37 -9.36 22.44 -4.40
CA ARG A 37 -9.63 22.93 -3.06
C ARG A 37 -10.68 24.03 -3.22
N GLY A 38 -11.87 23.81 -2.66
CA GLY A 38 -12.84 24.88 -2.52
C GLY A 38 -12.19 26.03 -1.75
N THR A 39 -12.58 27.26 -2.07
CA THR A 39 -12.09 28.50 -1.44
C THR A 39 -12.21 28.52 0.09
N ASN A 40 -12.99 27.62 0.69
CA ASN A 40 -13.17 27.52 2.14
C ASN A 40 -12.23 26.52 2.85
N GLY A 41 -11.23 25.94 2.17
CA GLY A 41 -10.28 25.01 2.79
C GLY A 41 -10.87 23.67 3.29
N LYS A 42 -12.20 23.56 3.35
CA LYS A 42 -12.93 22.33 3.59
C LYS A 42 -12.83 21.47 2.33
N TRP A 43 -12.22 20.30 2.45
CA TRP A 43 -12.31 19.25 1.45
C TRP A 43 -13.79 19.03 1.15
N LYS A 44 -14.22 19.45 -0.05
CA LYS A 44 -15.57 19.16 -0.54
C LYS A 44 -15.63 17.65 -0.63
N LEU A 45 -16.21 17.03 0.39
CA LEU A 45 -16.27 15.58 0.55
C LEU A 45 -16.80 15.02 -0.76
N TYR A 46 -15.97 14.24 -1.43
CA TYR A 46 -16.22 13.56 -2.71
C TYR A 46 -17.56 12.80 -2.76
N TYR A 47 -18.17 12.59 -1.60
CA TYR A 47 -19.43 11.91 -1.38
C TYR A 47 -20.67 12.78 -1.63
N ASP A 48 -20.57 14.10 -1.76
CA ASP A 48 -21.76 14.97 -1.77
C ASP A 48 -22.40 15.12 -3.16
N THR A 49 -21.66 14.87 -4.24
CA THR A 49 -22.16 14.95 -5.63
C THR A 49 -22.44 13.59 -6.27
N ARG A 50 -22.38 12.50 -5.49
CA ARG A 50 -22.63 11.15 -6.01
C ARG A 50 -24.09 10.79 -5.75
N CYS A 51 -24.83 10.59 -6.85
CA CYS A 51 -26.17 10.05 -6.83
C CYS A 51 -26.14 8.58 -7.26
N PHE A 52 -27.23 7.86 -6.98
CA PHE A 52 -27.49 6.53 -7.45
C PHE A 52 -27.43 6.48 -8.98
N LYS A 53 -26.81 5.42 -9.51
CA LYS A 53 -26.71 5.18 -10.94
C LYS A 53 -27.52 3.93 -11.27
N LYS A 54 -28.31 3.98 -12.33
CA LYS A 54 -29.11 2.84 -12.80
C LYS A 54 -28.27 1.60 -13.11
N GLU A 55 -27.03 1.78 -13.57
CA GLU A 55 -26.03 0.71 -13.78
C GLU A 55 -25.76 -0.15 -12.52
N TRP A 56 -26.02 0.38 -11.32
CA TRP A 56 -25.82 -0.36 -10.09
C TRP A 56 -26.93 -1.37 -9.81
N ILE A 57 -28.10 -1.22 -10.44
CA ILE A 57 -29.17 -2.22 -10.37
C ILE A 57 -28.70 -3.52 -11.04
N ASP A 58 -27.97 -3.41 -12.17
CA ASP A 58 -27.43 -4.55 -12.90
C ASP A 58 -26.32 -5.28 -12.10
N LEU A 59 -25.52 -4.52 -11.34
CA LEU A 59 -24.43 -5.08 -10.52
C LEU A 59 -24.91 -5.61 -9.17
N PHE A 60 -25.94 -4.99 -8.59
CA PHE A 60 -26.46 -5.31 -7.26
C PHE A 60 -27.99 -5.47 -7.33
N PRO A 61 -28.51 -6.64 -7.75
CA PRO A 61 -29.95 -6.84 -7.97
C PRO A 61 -30.83 -6.68 -6.72
N TRP A 62 -30.23 -6.71 -5.53
CA TRP A 62 -30.88 -6.50 -4.24
C TRP A 62 -31.02 -5.01 -3.85
N VAL A 63 -30.53 -4.08 -4.67
CA VAL A 63 -30.58 -2.64 -4.43
C VAL A 63 -31.67 -1.97 -5.27
N GLU A 64 -32.39 -1.04 -4.66
CA GLU A 64 -33.41 -0.20 -5.29
C GLU A 64 -33.12 1.29 -5.03
N GLU A 65 -33.52 2.16 -5.96
CA GLU A 65 -33.39 3.61 -5.80
C GLU A 65 -34.40 4.09 -4.75
N ASP A 66 -33.94 4.96 -3.84
CA ASP A 66 -34.83 5.60 -2.87
C ASP A 66 -35.61 6.73 -3.58
N PRO A 67 -36.96 6.70 -3.58
CA PRO A 67 -37.76 7.72 -4.27
C PRO A 67 -37.65 9.10 -3.61
N ASP A 68 -37.30 9.17 -2.33
CA ASP A 68 -37.18 10.42 -1.58
C ASP A 68 -35.83 11.10 -1.85
N ASP A 69 -34.75 10.31 -1.90
CA ASP A 69 -33.38 10.81 -1.98
C ASP A 69 -32.49 10.00 -2.95
N PRO A 70 -32.07 10.58 -4.10
CA PRO A 70 -31.21 9.88 -5.06
C PRO A 70 -29.78 9.65 -4.55
N LYS A 71 -29.43 10.13 -3.35
CA LYS A 71 -28.14 9.87 -2.69
C LYS A 71 -28.14 8.57 -1.89
N PHE A 72 -29.32 7.99 -1.66
CA PHE A 72 -29.48 6.74 -0.93
C PHE A 72 -30.07 5.67 -1.85
N ALA A 73 -29.82 4.43 -1.45
CA ALA A 73 -30.33 3.24 -2.09
C ALA A 73 -30.89 2.34 -1.00
N ILE A 74 -32.01 1.68 -1.27
CA ILE A 74 -32.68 0.78 -0.35
C ILE A 74 -32.23 -0.65 -0.67
N CYS A 75 -31.73 -1.37 0.33
CA CYS A 75 -31.44 -2.80 0.19
C CYS A 75 -32.72 -3.60 0.42
N ARG A 76 -33.21 -4.32 -0.58
CA ARG A 76 -34.42 -5.17 -0.50
C ARG A 76 -34.30 -6.32 0.49
N ALA A 77 -33.10 -6.89 0.64
CA ALA A 77 -32.86 -7.98 1.60
C ALA A 77 -32.84 -7.48 3.06
N CYS A 78 -32.34 -6.27 3.30
CA CYS A 78 -32.15 -5.72 4.66
C CYS A 78 -33.20 -4.68 5.06
N ASN A 79 -34.03 -4.20 4.12
CA ASN A 79 -34.91 -3.04 4.24
C ASN A 79 -34.26 -1.82 4.90
N LYS A 80 -33.00 -1.53 4.52
CA LYS A 80 -32.19 -0.44 5.09
C LYS A 80 -31.77 0.57 4.02
N LYS A 81 -31.88 1.87 4.35
CA LYS A 81 -31.33 2.97 3.54
C LYS A 81 -29.81 3.00 3.67
N ILE A 82 -29.11 2.87 2.55
CA ILE A 82 -27.64 2.83 2.44
C ILE A 82 -27.20 3.95 1.50
N LYS A 83 -26.04 4.56 1.73
CA LYS A 83 -25.50 5.56 0.80
C LYS A 83 -25.24 4.91 -0.56
N ALA A 84 -25.72 5.56 -1.61
CA ALA A 84 -25.56 5.14 -3.00
C ALA A 84 -24.10 5.34 -3.44
N HIS A 85 -23.21 4.45 -3.01
CA HIS A 85 -21.80 4.46 -3.35
C HIS A 85 -21.32 3.03 -3.58
N LYS A 86 -20.74 2.74 -4.76
CA LYS A 86 -20.27 1.40 -5.13
C LYS A 86 -19.50 0.69 -4.00
N GLY A 87 -18.49 1.35 -3.42
CA GLY A 87 -17.71 0.74 -2.33
C GLY A 87 -18.52 0.45 -1.05
N ILE A 88 -19.56 1.24 -0.75
CA ILE A 88 -20.44 0.98 0.41
C ILE A 88 -21.37 -0.20 0.08
N LEU A 89 -21.89 -0.27 -1.15
CA LEU A 89 -22.69 -1.40 -1.62
C LEU A 89 -21.88 -2.71 -1.61
N ASP A 90 -20.63 -2.69 -2.09
CA ASP A 90 -19.70 -3.83 -2.04
C ASP A 90 -19.45 -4.31 -0.60
N THR A 91 -19.24 -3.37 0.34
CA THR A 91 -19.06 -3.74 1.74
C THR A 91 -20.34 -4.28 2.35
N HIS A 92 -21.50 -3.73 1.98
CA HIS A 92 -22.80 -4.17 2.48
C HIS A 92 -23.12 -5.60 2.04
N GLN A 93 -22.85 -5.93 0.77
CA GLN A 93 -23.03 -7.28 0.22
C GLN A 93 -22.30 -8.35 1.04
N LYS A 94 -21.15 -8.00 1.62
CA LYS A 94 -20.32 -8.90 2.42
C LYS A 94 -20.72 -8.97 3.90
N THR A 95 -21.67 -8.15 4.34
CA THR A 95 -22.09 -8.17 5.76
C THR A 95 -22.86 -9.45 6.06
N LYS A 96 -22.59 -10.06 7.22
CA LYS A 96 -23.28 -11.28 7.67
C LYS A 96 -24.80 -11.13 7.67
N LYS A 97 -25.32 -9.99 8.12
CA LYS A 97 -26.76 -9.68 8.11
C LYS A 97 -27.33 -9.71 6.70
N HIS A 98 -26.65 -9.11 5.73
CA HIS A 98 -27.09 -9.14 4.34
C HIS A 98 -27.08 -10.55 3.77
N LEU A 99 -25.99 -11.30 3.97
CA LEU A 99 -25.88 -12.69 3.51
C LEU A 99 -26.97 -13.59 4.10
N ARG A 100 -27.28 -13.42 5.38
CA ARG A 100 -28.30 -14.18 6.11
C ARG A 100 -29.72 -13.90 5.61
N ASN A 101 -30.05 -12.63 5.39
CA ASN A 101 -31.35 -12.25 4.83
C ASN A 101 -31.47 -12.66 3.35
N LEU A 102 -30.36 -12.64 2.61
CA LEU A 102 -30.33 -13.04 1.20
C LEU A 102 -30.49 -14.56 1.04
N SER A 103 -29.98 -15.36 1.98
CA SER A 103 -30.11 -16.82 1.97
C SER A 103 -31.49 -17.33 2.41
N GLY A 104 -32.39 -16.44 2.87
CA GLY A 104 -33.75 -16.81 3.29
C GLY A 104 -33.80 -17.75 4.50
N SER A 105 -32.69 -17.91 5.22
CA SER A 105 -32.61 -18.74 6.42
C SER A 105 -33.06 -17.92 7.64
N ASP A 106 -34.37 -17.74 7.76
CA ASP A 106 -35.02 -16.90 8.78
C ASP A 106 -35.11 -17.58 10.16
N ASP A 107 -34.37 -18.67 10.39
CA ASP A 107 -34.68 -19.63 11.46
C ASP A 107 -33.75 -19.59 12.69
N ILE A 108 -33.13 -18.45 13.00
CA ILE A 108 -32.32 -18.29 14.24
C ILE A 108 -32.52 -16.90 14.84
N GLU A 109 -33.39 -16.77 15.83
CA GLU A 109 -33.44 -15.59 16.69
C GLU A 109 -32.07 -15.44 17.41
N ASP A 110 -31.14 -14.71 16.81
CA ASP A 110 -29.90 -14.30 17.46
C ASP A 110 -30.24 -13.10 18.33
N ASP A 111 -30.53 -13.42 19.59
CA ASP A 111 -30.60 -12.57 20.77
C ASP A 111 -29.23 -11.89 21.04
N ASP A 112 -28.76 -11.09 20.07
CA ASP A 112 -27.47 -10.40 20.12
C ASP A 112 -27.64 -9.03 20.81
N GLU A 113 -27.99 -9.10 22.09
CA GLU A 113 -27.83 -7.98 23.03
C GLU A 113 -26.33 -7.68 23.16
N PRO A 114 -25.86 -6.43 22.91
CA PRO A 114 -24.44 -6.11 22.99
C PRO A 114 -23.97 -6.16 24.44
N LYS A 115 -23.48 -7.33 24.85
CA LYS A 115 -22.83 -7.56 26.14
C LYS A 115 -21.55 -6.73 26.17
N LYS A 116 -21.64 -5.52 26.74
CA LYS A 116 -20.50 -4.68 27.14
C LYS A 116 -19.54 -5.54 27.94
N THR A 117 -18.37 -5.82 27.38
CA THR A 117 -17.27 -6.49 28.08
C THR A 117 -16.67 -5.50 29.09
N GLU A 118 -17.28 -5.43 30.27
CA GLU A 118 -16.54 -5.07 31.46
C GLU A 118 -15.66 -6.26 31.86
N ARG A 119 -14.35 -6.02 31.73
CA ARG A 119 -13.31 -6.27 32.73
C ARG A 119 -13.64 -7.31 33.82
N SER A 120 -12.64 -8.19 34.01
CA SER A 120 -12.39 -9.08 35.16
C SER A 120 -13.06 -10.44 35.07
N THR A 121 -12.25 -11.50 35.01
CA THR A 121 -12.31 -12.63 35.97
C THR A 121 -11.24 -13.67 35.62
N ASP A 122 -10.39 -13.91 36.61
CA ASP A 122 -9.71 -15.14 37.05
C ASP A 122 -9.79 -16.41 36.19
N PRO A 123 -8.70 -17.21 36.12
CA PRO A 123 -8.73 -18.56 35.59
C PRO A 123 -9.51 -19.47 36.53
N LYS A 124 -10.79 -19.67 36.24
CA LYS A 124 -11.61 -20.73 36.85
C LYS A 124 -11.09 -22.09 36.40
N SER A 125 -10.41 -22.73 37.35
CA SER A 125 -10.21 -24.18 37.47
C SER A 125 -11.45 -24.96 37.00
N TYR A 126 -11.30 -25.69 35.89
CA TYR A 126 -12.27 -26.71 35.51
C TYR A 126 -12.03 -27.93 36.39
N GLY A 127 -12.90 -28.07 37.40
CA GLY A 127 -13.02 -29.28 38.19
C GLY A 127 -13.49 -30.43 37.31
N THR A 128 -12.55 -31.34 36.99
CA THR A 128 -12.85 -32.71 36.57
C THR A 128 -13.56 -33.39 37.74
N THR A 129 -14.89 -33.47 37.65
CA THR A 129 -15.69 -34.39 38.46
C THR A 129 -15.37 -35.80 37.98
N GLN A 130 -14.47 -36.48 38.69
CA GLN A 130 -14.38 -37.93 38.62
C GLN A 130 -15.66 -38.53 39.19
N PRO A 131 -16.32 -39.48 38.51
CA PRO A 131 -17.25 -40.37 39.17
C PRO A 131 -16.47 -41.32 40.07
N THR A 132 -16.61 -41.16 41.38
CA THR A 132 -16.24 -42.13 42.40
C THR A 132 -17.06 -43.40 42.21
N VAL A 133 -16.45 -44.42 41.61
CA VAL A 133 -16.94 -45.80 41.66
C VAL A 133 -16.43 -46.41 42.96
N GLU A 134 -17.09 -46.08 44.07
CA GLU A 134 -16.93 -46.81 45.32
C GLU A 134 -17.90 -47.99 45.36
N GLN A 135 -17.34 -49.15 45.73
CA GLN A 135 -17.97 -50.21 46.52
C GLN A 135 -19.09 -51.04 45.87
N ILE A 136 -18.70 -52.08 45.12
CA ILE A 136 -19.29 -53.42 45.28
C ILE A 136 -18.18 -54.45 45.02
N LEU A 137 -17.45 -54.87 46.06
CA LEU A 137 -16.78 -56.17 46.10
C LEU A 137 -16.83 -56.68 47.53
N SER A 138 -17.99 -57.23 47.87
CA SER A 138 -18.13 -58.20 48.94
C SER A 138 -17.57 -59.53 48.43
N ASP A 139 -16.70 -60.11 49.25
CA ASP A 139 -16.42 -61.54 49.40
C ASP A 139 -16.97 -62.46 48.32
N ASP A 140 -16.10 -62.87 47.39
CA ASP A 140 -16.27 -64.19 46.79
C ASP A 140 -14.92 -64.84 46.51
N GLN A 141 -14.74 -65.98 47.19
CA GLN A 141 -13.85 -67.10 46.89
C GLN A 141 -12.78 -66.87 45.83
N PHE A 142 -11.56 -66.62 46.30
CA PHE A 142 -10.33 -66.73 45.51
C PHE A 142 -10.13 -68.19 45.04
N SER A 143 -10.77 -68.53 43.93
CA SER A 143 -10.45 -69.68 43.11
C SER A 143 -9.03 -69.45 42.56
N PHE A 144 -8.06 -70.14 43.14
CA PHE A 144 -6.69 -70.25 42.64
C PHE A 144 -6.72 -71.06 41.33
N PHE A 145 -7.27 -70.44 40.29
CA PHE A 145 -7.29 -70.95 38.93
C PHE A 145 -5.87 -70.79 38.42
N THR A 146 -5.13 -71.88 38.41
CA THR A 146 -3.84 -71.95 37.73
C THR A 146 -4.06 -71.46 36.31
N GLU A 147 -3.47 -70.30 35.96
CA GLU A 147 -3.56 -69.72 34.63
C GLU A 147 -3.32 -70.79 33.57
N SER A 148 -4.28 -70.94 32.66
CA SER A 148 -4.11 -71.83 31.52
C SER A 148 -2.93 -71.31 30.70
N PRO A 149 -2.00 -72.18 30.25
CA PRO A 149 -0.89 -71.78 29.37
C PRO A 149 -1.35 -71.01 28.11
N ILE A 150 -2.62 -71.20 27.70
CA ILE A 150 -3.25 -70.49 26.60
C ILE A 150 -3.49 -69.01 26.94
N ASP A 151 -3.93 -68.71 28.18
CA ASP A 151 -4.20 -67.34 28.61
C ASP A 151 -2.91 -66.52 28.75
N ALA A 152 -1.83 -67.15 29.24
CA ALA A 152 -0.51 -66.54 29.28
C ALA A 152 0.01 -66.22 27.86
N ALA A 153 -0.23 -67.09 26.88
CA ALA A 153 0.13 -66.85 25.48
C ALA A 153 -0.70 -65.72 24.86
N HIS A 154 -2.02 -65.68 25.09
CA HIS A 154 -2.87 -64.58 24.65
C HIS A 154 -2.44 -63.25 25.28
N GLN A 155 -2.13 -63.22 26.58
CA GLN A 155 -1.65 -62.02 27.24
C GLN A 155 -0.32 -61.53 26.65
N ALA A 156 0.61 -62.44 26.35
CA ALA A 156 1.86 -62.10 25.68
C ALA A 156 1.64 -61.50 24.28
N ILE A 157 0.68 -62.03 23.51
CA ILE A 157 0.31 -61.50 22.19
C ILE A 157 -0.32 -60.12 22.31
N THR A 158 -1.27 -59.92 23.22
CA THR A 158 -1.92 -58.61 23.45
C THR A 158 -0.88 -57.57 23.85
N ASN A 159 0.03 -57.90 24.77
CA ASN A 159 1.13 -57.01 25.18
C ASN A 159 2.05 -56.64 24.02
N LEU A 160 2.27 -57.55 23.07
CA LEU A 160 3.07 -57.26 21.87
C LEU A 160 2.32 -56.31 20.92
N ILE A 161 1.01 -56.53 20.73
CA ILE A 161 0.16 -55.66 19.91
C ILE A 161 0.14 -54.24 20.50
N ASP A 162 -0.08 -54.11 21.82
CA ASP A 162 -0.12 -52.82 22.50
C ASP A 162 1.21 -52.06 22.33
N LYS A 163 2.35 -52.74 22.49
CA LYS A 163 3.68 -52.13 22.25
C LYS A 163 3.89 -51.70 20.81
N LEU A 164 3.39 -52.45 19.83
CA LEU A 164 3.50 -52.08 18.42
C LEU A 164 2.62 -50.86 18.11
N VAL A 165 1.42 -50.80 18.67
CA VAL A 165 0.49 -49.67 18.53
C VAL A 165 1.07 -48.42 19.21
N GLU A 166 1.61 -48.55 20.42
CA GLU A 166 2.29 -47.46 21.14
C GLU A 166 3.46 -46.90 20.33
N LYS A 167 4.36 -47.77 19.85
CA LYS A 167 5.49 -47.36 18.99
C LYS A 167 5.04 -46.68 17.68
N TYR A 168 3.95 -47.16 17.07
CA TYR A 168 3.39 -46.51 15.89
C TYR A 168 2.86 -45.10 16.21
N HIS A 169 2.17 -44.94 17.34
CA HIS A 169 1.67 -43.64 17.78
C HIS A 169 2.80 -42.68 18.13
N GLU A 170 3.86 -43.14 18.80
CA GLU A 170 5.06 -42.35 19.08
C GLU A 170 5.70 -41.84 17.79
N ASN A 171 5.99 -42.74 16.84
CA ASN A 171 6.55 -42.37 15.54
C ASN A 171 5.67 -41.36 14.78
N ARG A 172 4.34 -41.53 14.83
CA ARG A 172 3.40 -40.60 14.19
C ARG A 172 3.42 -39.23 14.86
N VAL A 173 3.51 -39.17 16.18
CA VAL A 173 3.61 -37.92 16.94
C VAL A 173 4.93 -37.22 16.64
N GLU A 174 6.05 -37.94 16.57
CA GLU A 174 7.35 -37.39 16.18
C GLU A 174 7.31 -36.80 14.76
N ASN A 175 6.77 -37.54 13.79
CA ASN A 175 6.64 -37.04 12.42
C ASN A 175 5.79 -35.75 12.34
N LEU A 176 4.67 -35.70 13.09
CA LEU A 176 3.84 -34.50 13.16
C LEU A 176 4.55 -33.32 13.83
N LYS A 177 5.40 -33.57 14.83
CA LYS A 177 6.25 -32.53 15.44
C LYS A 177 7.24 -31.96 14.43
N GLU A 178 7.93 -32.82 13.67
CA GLU A 178 8.86 -32.40 12.62
C GLU A 178 8.18 -31.56 11.53
N GLN A 179 6.99 -31.97 11.09
CA GLN A 179 6.20 -31.19 10.13
C GLN A 179 5.78 -29.83 10.69
N ASN A 180 5.38 -29.77 11.97
CA ASN A 180 4.98 -28.52 12.62
C ASN A 180 6.17 -27.55 12.75
N GLU A 181 7.34 -28.05 13.15
CA GLU A 181 8.57 -27.25 13.21
C GLU A 181 8.98 -26.73 11.82
N THR A 182 8.89 -27.57 10.79
CA THR A 182 9.12 -27.15 9.40
C THR A 182 8.17 -26.02 9.00
N LEU A 183 6.88 -26.14 9.34
CA LEU A 183 5.88 -25.11 9.04
C LEU A 183 6.15 -23.81 9.81
N LYS A 184 6.60 -23.88 11.07
CA LYS A 184 7.02 -22.70 11.84
C LYS A 184 8.20 -21.99 11.18
N HIS A 185 9.22 -22.73 10.75
CA HIS A 185 10.36 -22.16 10.05
C HIS A 185 9.95 -21.50 8.73
N LEU A 186 9.07 -22.13 7.94
CA LEU A 186 8.55 -21.52 6.71
C LEU A 186 7.76 -20.23 6.99
N ASN A 187 6.95 -20.20 8.04
CA ASN A 187 6.21 -19.00 8.43
C ASN A 187 7.15 -17.87 8.90
N GLN A 188 8.19 -18.20 9.66
CA GLN A 188 9.24 -17.25 10.05
C GLN A 188 9.95 -16.69 8.82
N ALA A 189 10.40 -17.55 7.91
CA ALA A 189 11.06 -17.16 6.66
C ALA A 189 10.16 -16.26 5.80
N ARG A 190 8.87 -16.61 5.68
CA ARG A 190 7.88 -15.78 4.99
C ARG A 190 7.73 -14.40 5.63
N SER A 191 7.70 -14.32 6.95
CA SER A 191 7.64 -13.03 7.67
C SER A 191 8.87 -12.17 7.36
N HIS A 192 10.07 -12.76 7.38
CA HIS A 192 11.30 -12.05 7.04
C HIS A 192 11.32 -11.57 5.58
N LEU A 193 10.84 -12.38 4.64
CA LEU A 193 10.73 -11.97 3.22
C LEU A 193 9.79 -10.77 3.06
N VAL A 194 8.62 -10.78 3.71
CA VAL A 194 7.68 -9.66 3.67
C VAL A 194 8.29 -8.39 4.27
N GLN A 195 9.03 -8.51 5.37
CA GLN A 195 9.76 -7.38 5.96
C GLN A 195 10.82 -6.83 5.02
N SER A 196 11.63 -7.70 4.41
CA SER A 196 12.66 -7.31 3.42
C SER A 196 12.05 -6.65 2.18
N GLU A 197 10.94 -7.16 1.67
CA GLU A 197 10.24 -6.57 0.53
C GLU A 197 9.71 -5.17 0.86
N ASN A 198 9.12 -5.00 2.05
CA ASN A 198 8.66 -3.70 2.54
C ASN A 198 9.83 -2.71 2.68
N GLN A 199 10.99 -3.17 3.16
CA GLN A 199 12.20 -2.35 3.24
C GLN A 199 12.68 -1.92 1.85
N ARG A 200 12.81 -2.84 0.90
CA ARG A 200 13.19 -2.51 -0.50
C ARG A 200 12.20 -1.54 -1.14
N LYS A 201 10.90 -1.70 -0.86
CA LYS A 201 9.86 -0.78 -1.33
C LYS A 201 10.00 0.61 -0.75
N PHE A 202 10.40 0.72 0.52
CA PHE A 202 10.69 1.99 1.17
C PHE A 202 11.95 2.65 0.58
N GLU A 203 13.03 1.90 0.38
CA GLU A 203 14.27 2.37 -0.26
C GLU A 203 14.00 2.90 -1.67
N ARG A 204 13.20 2.20 -2.48
CA ARG A 204 12.78 2.69 -3.81
C ARG A 204 12.04 4.02 -3.75
N ARG A 205 11.21 4.26 -2.73
CA ARG A 205 10.53 5.55 -2.55
C ARG A 205 11.51 6.67 -2.21
N ILE A 206 12.48 6.39 -1.35
CA ILE A 206 13.54 7.36 -1.00
C ILE A 206 14.35 7.74 -2.25
N ILE A 207 14.79 6.75 -3.02
CA ILE A 207 15.55 6.99 -4.26
C ILE A 207 14.74 7.82 -5.25
N HIS A 208 13.48 7.46 -5.45
CA HIS A 208 12.58 8.22 -6.34
C HIS A 208 12.40 9.67 -5.87
N GLU A 209 12.22 9.90 -4.57
CA GLU A 209 12.11 11.25 -4.01
C GLU A 209 13.42 12.04 -4.14
N ALA A 210 14.57 11.39 -4.00
CA ALA A 210 15.89 12.01 -4.20
C ALA A 210 16.06 12.47 -5.66
N HIS A 211 15.77 11.61 -6.64
CA HIS A 211 15.82 11.98 -8.06
C HIS A 211 14.84 13.12 -8.39
N LYS A 212 13.65 13.11 -7.78
CA LYS A 212 12.69 14.20 -7.95
C LYS A 212 13.26 15.54 -7.46
N ARG A 213 13.88 15.57 -6.27
CA ARG A 213 14.53 16.79 -5.75
C ARG A 213 15.70 17.23 -6.60
N GLU A 214 16.47 16.28 -7.15
CA GLU A 214 17.57 16.57 -8.06
C GLU A 214 17.06 17.21 -9.37
N ALA A 215 15.99 16.68 -9.96
CA ALA A 215 15.37 17.26 -11.14
C ALA A 215 14.82 18.68 -10.87
N GLU A 216 14.15 18.88 -9.74
CA GLU A 216 13.68 20.21 -9.30
C GLU A 216 14.86 21.19 -9.10
N ALA A 217 15.98 20.73 -8.55
CA ALA A 217 17.17 21.55 -8.36
C ALA A 217 17.85 21.91 -9.70
N ILE A 218 17.89 20.99 -10.66
CA ILE A 218 18.40 21.26 -12.02
C ILE A 218 17.50 22.29 -12.71
N GLN A 219 16.18 22.13 -12.63
CA GLN A 219 15.23 23.08 -13.20
C GLN A 219 15.39 24.48 -12.58
N LEU A 220 15.55 24.56 -11.26
CA LEU A 220 15.78 25.84 -10.58
C LEU A 220 17.08 26.51 -11.03
N LYS A 221 18.17 25.75 -11.17
CA LYS A 221 19.45 26.26 -11.69
C LYS A 221 19.32 26.79 -13.11
N PHE A 222 18.58 26.09 -13.97
CA PHE A 222 18.34 26.55 -15.34
C PHE A 222 17.60 27.89 -15.37
N MET A 223 16.54 28.02 -14.58
CA MET A 223 15.82 29.30 -14.45
C MET A 223 16.74 30.41 -13.92
N GLN A 224 17.56 30.12 -12.90
CA GLN A 224 18.52 31.08 -12.36
C GLN A 224 19.51 31.58 -13.42
N GLN A 225 20.07 30.69 -14.24
CA GLN A 225 20.96 31.05 -15.35
C GLN A 225 20.25 31.94 -16.37
N GLU A 226 19.00 31.65 -16.71
CA GLU A 226 18.20 32.50 -17.62
C GLU A 226 18.02 33.91 -17.05
N HIS A 227 17.69 34.02 -15.76
CA HIS A 227 17.59 35.30 -15.06
C HIS A 227 18.92 36.06 -15.05
N GLU A 228 20.04 35.40 -14.76
CA GLU A 228 21.38 36.00 -14.79
C GLU A 228 21.74 36.51 -16.18
N LEU A 229 21.48 35.73 -17.23
CA LEU A 229 21.71 36.15 -18.62
C LEU A 229 20.89 37.39 -18.98
N LYS A 230 19.62 37.44 -18.53
CA LYS A 230 18.75 38.60 -18.74
C LYS A 230 19.26 39.85 -18.02
N ILE A 231 19.70 39.70 -16.76
CA ILE A 231 20.31 40.80 -15.99
C ILE A 231 21.57 41.31 -16.71
N ASN A 232 22.48 40.42 -17.07
CA ASN A 232 23.71 40.75 -17.80
C ASN A 232 23.43 41.45 -19.13
N CYS A 233 22.36 41.08 -19.83
CA CYS A 233 21.94 41.74 -21.07
C CYS A 233 21.49 43.18 -20.82
N MET A 234 20.64 43.40 -19.81
CA MET A 234 20.18 44.74 -19.43
C MET A 234 21.33 45.63 -18.94
N GLU A 235 22.29 45.08 -18.20
CA GLU A 235 23.48 45.81 -17.74
C GLU A 235 24.36 46.26 -18.91
N ARG A 236 24.62 45.36 -19.87
CA ARG A 236 25.36 45.73 -21.09
C ARG A 236 24.66 46.83 -21.88
N GLU A 237 23.34 46.75 -22.01
CA GLU A 237 22.55 47.79 -22.68
C GLU A 237 22.65 49.14 -21.95
N ARG A 238 22.52 49.13 -20.62
CA ARG A 238 22.68 50.31 -19.77
C ARG A 238 24.07 50.93 -19.94
N ASP A 239 25.13 50.12 -19.89
CA ASP A 239 26.51 50.59 -19.99
C ASP A 239 26.81 51.14 -21.39
N ALA A 240 26.24 50.54 -22.45
CA ALA A 240 26.32 51.07 -23.81
C ALA A 240 25.64 52.44 -23.93
N LYS A 241 24.45 52.60 -23.34
CA LYS A 241 23.75 53.90 -23.28
C LYS A 241 24.55 54.94 -22.51
N LEU A 242 25.15 54.56 -21.37
CA LEU A 242 25.98 55.46 -20.58
C LEU A 242 27.18 55.95 -21.40
N LYS A 243 27.90 55.05 -22.07
CA LYS A 243 29.02 55.41 -22.97
C LYS A 243 28.60 56.34 -24.11
N ALA A 244 27.42 56.13 -24.68
CA ALA A 244 26.89 57.00 -25.72
C ALA A 244 26.64 58.43 -25.20
N VAL A 245 26.08 58.56 -23.98
CA VAL A 245 25.90 59.86 -23.32
C VAL A 245 27.24 60.52 -23.01
N GLU A 246 28.22 59.77 -22.51
CA GLU A 246 29.57 60.28 -22.26
C GLU A 246 30.23 60.81 -23.54
N GLN A 247 30.09 60.09 -24.66
CA GLN A 247 30.58 60.54 -25.96
C GLN A 247 29.89 61.84 -26.42
N GLN A 248 28.56 61.94 -26.28
CA GLN A 248 27.82 63.16 -26.60
C GLN A 248 28.30 64.35 -25.76
N LEU A 249 28.52 64.15 -24.46
CA LEU A 249 29.07 65.18 -23.57
C LEU A 249 30.48 65.60 -23.98
N MET A 250 31.33 64.67 -24.39
CA MET A 250 32.66 65.00 -24.93
C MET A 250 32.58 65.86 -26.19
N PHE A 251 31.72 65.52 -27.14
CA PHE A 251 31.52 66.34 -28.34
C PHE A 251 30.99 67.73 -28.01
N ALA A 252 29.95 67.82 -27.16
CA ALA A 252 29.39 69.10 -26.72
C ALA A 252 30.44 69.99 -26.03
N ARG A 253 31.31 69.39 -25.20
CA ARG A 253 32.42 70.10 -24.56
C ARG A 253 33.41 70.64 -25.59
N GLN A 254 33.82 69.85 -26.57
CA GLN A 254 34.74 70.29 -27.62
C GLN A 254 34.13 71.42 -28.46
N GLU A 255 32.85 71.33 -28.80
CA GLU A 255 32.15 72.42 -29.51
C GLU A 255 32.10 73.71 -28.70
N TYR A 256 31.79 73.60 -27.40
CA TYR A 256 31.82 74.73 -26.48
C TYR A 256 33.20 75.38 -26.43
N GLU A 257 34.26 74.58 -26.26
CA GLU A 257 35.65 75.08 -26.26
C GLU A 257 36.03 75.78 -27.58
N ARG A 258 35.57 75.27 -28.74
CA ARG A 258 35.76 75.96 -30.03
C ARG A 258 35.02 77.29 -30.10
N LYS A 259 33.76 77.33 -29.65
CA LYS A 259 32.94 78.56 -29.63
C LYS A 259 33.55 79.62 -28.72
N VAL A 260 34.04 79.24 -27.54
CA VAL A 260 34.74 80.14 -26.62
C VAL A 260 35.99 80.74 -27.27
N LYS A 261 36.83 79.91 -27.90
CA LYS A 261 38.03 80.39 -28.62
C LYS A 261 37.70 81.39 -29.73
N LEU A 262 36.62 81.16 -30.48
CA LEU A 262 36.16 82.09 -31.51
C LEU A 262 35.70 83.43 -30.91
N LEU A 263 34.97 83.40 -29.79
CA LEU A 263 34.55 84.61 -29.08
C LEU A 263 35.76 85.41 -28.56
N ASP A 264 36.75 84.73 -27.98
CA ASP A 264 37.99 85.37 -27.53
C ASP A 264 38.73 86.06 -28.69
N GLN A 265 38.79 85.40 -29.86
CA GLN A 265 39.40 85.97 -31.06
C GLN A 265 38.64 87.21 -31.55
N GLN A 266 37.31 87.18 -31.53
CA GLN A 266 36.48 88.34 -31.87
C GLN A 266 36.72 89.50 -30.89
N LEU A 267 36.75 89.23 -29.59
CA LEU A 267 37.04 90.23 -28.56
C LEU A 267 38.43 90.85 -28.71
N GLN A 268 39.44 90.07 -29.11
CA GLN A 268 40.77 90.58 -29.39
C GLN A 268 40.80 91.49 -30.62
N SER A 269 40.02 91.17 -31.66
CA SER A 269 39.95 91.99 -32.88
C SER A 269 39.29 93.36 -32.71
N MET A 270 38.54 93.57 -31.62
CA MET A 270 37.88 94.83 -31.31
C MET A 270 38.73 95.79 -30.46
N LYS A 271 39.90 95.36 -29.97
CA LYS A 271 40.85 96.20 -29.23
C LYS A 271 41.86 96.82 -30.16
#